data_AF-A0A529QTK1-F1
#
_entry.id   AF-A0A529QTK1-F1
#
_cell.length_a   1.000
_cell.length_b   1.000
_cell.length_c   1.000
_cell.angle_alpha   90.00
_cell.angle_beta   90.00
_cell.angle_gamma   90.00
#
_symmetry.space_group_name_H-M   'P 1'
#
loop_
_entity.id
_entity.type
_entity.pdbx_description
1 polymer ?
#
loop_
_entity_poly.entity_id
_entity_poly.type
_entity_poly.pdbx_seq_one_letter_code
_entity_poly.pdbx_strand_id
1 'polypeptide(L)'
;MKYKIDVDEDLRETLRLVCEQVGDRIADEFRILTEEDLTLAQIENAKDIVAYAADYDFEAQTTVAAALPKLPARISLREIAQASGLGERGWRAAVTLIQKGLLAVPANVRLGDQAILVNHGAREGRR
;
A
#
# COMPACT_ATOMS: atom_id res chain seq x y z
N MET A 1 -11.36 -0.54 -11.63
CA MET A 1 -11.50 0.85 -11.16
C MET A 1 -12.14 1.65 -12.29
N LYS A 2 -13.15 2.44 -11.97
CA LYS A 2 -13.85 3.35 -12.88
C LYS A 2 -14.06 4.67 -12.18
N TYR A 3 -14.16 5.77 -12.91
CA TYR A 3 -14.66 7.00 -12.31
C TYR A 3 -16.13 6.83 -11.98
N LYS A 4 -16.65 7.50 -10.94
CA LYS A 4 -18.07 7.41 -10.58
C LYS A 4 -18.98 7.74 -11.77
N ILE A 5 -18.60 8.75 -12.54
CA ILE A 5 -19.34 9.18 -13.74
C ILE A 5 -19.41 8.10 -14.82
N ASP A 6 -18.49 7.14 -14.81
CA ASP A 6 -18.43 6.02 -15.74
C ASP A 6 -19.08 4.73 -15.17
N VAL A 7 -19.67 4.79 -13.97
CA VAL A 7 -20.42 3.66 -13.39
C VAL A 7 -21.88 3.77 -13.78
N ASP A 8 -22.17 3.34 -15.00
CA ASP A 8 -23.52 3.27 -15.56
C ASP A 8 -24.20 1.90 -15.31
N GLU A 9 -25.47 1.80 -15.71
CA GLU A 9 -26.27 0.59 -15.53
C GLU A 9 -25.76 -0.57 -16.39
N ASP A 10 -25.24 -0.27 -17.58
CA ASP A 10 -24.67 -1.27 -18.49
C ASP A 10 -23.43 -1.94 -17.89
N LEU A 11 -22.57 -1.17 -17.22
CA LEU A 11 -21.42 -1.70 -16.50
C LEU A 11 -21.84 -2.59 -15.31
N ARG A 12 -22.86 -2.16 -14.55
CA ARG A 12 -23.39 -2.93 -13.42
C ARG A 12 -23.98 -4.25 -13.89
N GLU A 13 -24.74 -4.22 -14.99
CA GLU A 13 -25.35 -5.39 -15.59
C GLU A 13 -24.29 -6.35 -16.16
N THR A 14 -23.25 -5.82 -16.80
CA THR A 14 -22.10 -6.62 -17.26
C THR A 14 -21.44 -7.34 -16.09
N LEU A 15 -21.20 -6.63 -14.98
CA LEU A 15 -20.60 -7.25 -13.79
C LEU A 15 -21.52 -8.33 -13.20
N ARG A 16 -22.84 -8.09 -13.13
CA ARG A 16 -23.84 -9.06 -12.66
C ARG A 16 -23.81 -10.33 -13.50
N LEU A 17 -23.82 -10.20 -14.83
CA LEU A 17 -23.77 -11.33 -15.76
C LEU A 17 -22.47 -12.13 -15.62
N VAL A 18 -21.33 -11.45 -15.43
CA VAL A 18 -20.05 -12.12 -15.15
C VAL A 18 -20.14 -12.90 -13.84
N CYS A 19 -20.62 -12.28 -12.75
CA CYS A 19 -20.81 -12.98 -11.47
C CYS A 19 -21.69 -14.22 -11.62
N GLU A 20 -22.78 -14.15 -12.39
CA GLU A 20 -23.68 -15.28 -12.61
C GLU A 20 -23.06 -16.40 -13.46
N GLN A 21 -22.20 -16.06 -14.42
CA GLN A 21 -21.60 -17.04 -15.31
C GLN A 21 -20.38 -17.76 -14.71
N VAL A 22 -19.51 -17.03 -14.02
CA VAL A 22 -18.26 -17.59 -13.48
C VAL A 22 -18.28 -17.76 -11.97
N GLY A 23 -19.03 -16.92 -11.24
CA GLY A 23 -19.13 -16.96 -9.79
C GLY A 23 -17.79 -17.13 -9.09
N ASP A 24 -17.82 -17.92 -8.03
CA ASP A 24 -16.70 -18.20 -7.12
C ASP A 24 -15.55 -18.98 -7.78
N ARG A 25 -15.72 -19.44 -9.03
CA ARG A 25 -14.66 -20.13 -9.77
C ARG A 25 -13.50 -19.20 -10.14
N ILE A 26 -13.75 -17.90 -10.25
CA ILE A 26 -12.75 -16.91 -10.67
C ILE A 26 -12.40 -15.95 -9.54
N ALA A 27 -13.38 -15.52 -8.73
CA ALA A 27 -13.14 -14.63 -7.62
C ALA A 27 -14.19 -14.85 -6.52
N ASP A 28 -13.76 -14.77 -5.26
CA ASP A 28 -14.66 -14.81 -4.12
C ASP A 28 -15.58 -13.58 -4.05
N GLU A 29 -15.15 -12.46 -4.64
CA GLU A 29 -15.92 -11.22 -4.65
C GLU A 29 -15.60 -10.34 -5.85
N PHE A 30 -16.64 -9.75 -6.44
CA PHE A 30 -16.54 -8.73 -7.48
C PHE A 30 -16.96 -7.38 -6.92
N ARG A 31 -16.08 -6.38 -6.96
CA ARG A 31 -16.36 -5.01 -6.49
C ARG A 31 -16.03 -3.99 -7.57
N ILE A 32 -16.89 -2.98 -7.67
CA ILE A 32 -16.57 -1.73 -8.39
C ILE A 32 -15.94 -0.79 -7.36
N LEU A 33 -14.75 -0.29 -7.69
CA LEU A 33 -14.05 0.73 -6.91
C LEU A 33 -13.95 2.01 -7.74
N THR A 34 -14.31 3.11 -7.10
CA THR A 34 -14.32 4.47 -7.63
C THR A 34 -13.45 5.40 -6.80
N GLU A 35 -13.28 6.64 -7.24
CA GLU A 35 -12.64 7.71 -6.49
C GLU A 35 -13.37 8.04 -5.18
N GLU A 36 -14.66 7.74 -5.05
CA GLU A 36 -15.41 7.96 -3.80
C GLU A 36 -15.05 6.97 -2.69
N ASP A 37 -14.51 5.81 -3.07
CA ASP A 37 -14.03 4.78 -2.14
C ASP A 37 -12.65 5.12 -1.56
N LEU A 38 -12.06 6.24 -1.98
CA LEU A 38 -10.75 6.72 -1.53
C LEU A 38 -10.92 7.84 -0.52
N THR A 39 -10.28 7.69 0.63
CA THR A 39 -10.18 8.77 1.62
C THR A 39 -9.11 9.77 1.23
N LEU A 40 -9.23 11.01 1.72
CA LEU A 40 -8.22 12.05 1.52
C LEU A 40 -6.83 11.58 1.96
N ALA A 41 -6.74 10.83 3.07
CA ALA A 41 -5.47 10.27 3.54
C ALA A 41 -4.85 9.30 2.52
N GLN A 42 -5.66 8.45 1.88
CA GLN A 42 -5.18 7.55 0.83
C GLN A 42 -4.70 8.31 -0.41
N ILE A 43 -5.41 9.35 -0.82
CA ILE A 43 -5.03 10.20 -1.96
C ILE A 43 -3.70 10.91 -1.67
N GLU A 44 -3.58 11.56 -0.52
CA GLU A 44 -2.37 12.28 -0.15
C GLU A 44 -1.17 11.34 0.05
N ASN A 45 -1.39 10.16 0.66
CA ASN A 45 -0.34 9.15 0.74
C ASN A 45 0.10 8.67 -0.64
N ALA A 46 -0.84 8.44 -1.56
CA ALA A 46 -0.51 7.98 -2.91
C ALA A 46 0.36 9.02 -3.65
N LYS A 47 0.07 10.32 -3.50
CA LYS A 47 0.91 11.40 -4.04
C LYS A 47 2.34 11.32 -3.50
N ASP A 48 2.50 11.22 -2.18
CA ASP A 48 3.81 11.12 -1.54
C ASP A 48 4.58 9.89 -2.03
N ILE A 49 3.92 8.72 -2.06
CA ILE A 49 4.54 7.47 -2.48
C ILE A 49 5.02 7.56 -3.93
N VAL A 50 4.22 8.12 -4.84
CA VAL A 50 4.61 8.32 -6.24
C VAL A 50 5.75 9.33 -6.36
N ALA A 51 5.70 10.45 -5.63
CA ALA A 51 6.73 11.47 -5.66
C ALA A 51 8.09 10.92 -5.21
N TYR A 52 8.12 10.15 -4.12
CA TYR A 52 9.37 9.56 -3.62
C TYR A 52 9.85 8.35 -4.42
N ALA A 53 8.94 7.60 -5.05
CA ALA A 53 9.33 6.50 -5.93
C ALA A 53 10.11 6.98 -7.16
N ALA A 54 9.86 8.22 -7.61
CA ALA A 54 10.55 8.84 -8.74
C ALA A 54 12.03 9.17 -8.47
N ASP A 55 12.48 9.10 -7.21
CA ASP A 55 13.88 9.35 -6.85
C ASP A 55 14.82 8.19 -7.19
N TYR A 56 14.28 7.00 -7.45
CA TYR A 56 15.03 5.79 -7.83
C TYR A 56 16.22 5.46 -6.90
N ASP A 57 16.11 5.76 -5.61
CA ASP A 57 17.14 5.46 -4.61
C ASP A 57 17.17 3.97 -4.24
N PHE A 58 17.63 3.14 -5.19
CA PHE A 58 17.62 1.69 -5.08
C PHE A 58 18.53 1.17 -3.96
N GLU A 59 19.61 1.89 -3.65
CA GLU A 59 20.53 1.53 -2.57
C GLU A 59 19.83 1.69 -1.21
N ALA A 60 19.17 2.83 -0.98
CA ALA A 60 18.40 3.04 0.24
C ALA A 60 17.24 2.05 0.35
N GLN A 61 16.51 1.81 -0.74
CA GLN A 61 15.45 0.80 -0.78
C GLN A 61 15.95 -0.59 -0.41
N THR A 62 17.10 -1.00 -0.95
CA THR A 62 17.71 -2.31 -0.67
C THR A 62 18.10 -2.41 0.80
N THR A 63 18.69 -1.34 1.34
CA THR A 63 19.12 -1.27 2.75
C THR A 63 17.93 -1.37 3.69
N VAL A 64 16.87 -0.60 3.43
CA VAL A 64 15.63 -0.66 4.22
C VAL A 64 14.97 -2.04 4.10
N ALA A 65 14.84 -2.57 2.89
CA ALA A 65 14.25 -3.90 2.67
C ALA A 65 15.00 -5.02 3.41
N ALA A 66 16.34 -4.94 3.49
CA ALA A 66 17.16 -5.89 4.25
C ALA A 66 16.98 -5.76 5.78
N ALA A 67 16.55 -4.60 6.28
CA ALA A 67 16.27 -4.37 7.69
C ALA A 67 14.87 -4.89 8.10
N LEU A 68 13.87 -4.80 7.22
CA LEU A 68 12.47 -5.15 7.52
C LEU A 68 12.26 -6.51 8.21
N PRO A 69 12.95 -7.61 7.84
CA PRO A 69 12.75 -8.91 8.49
C PRO A 69 13.15 -8.98 9.96
N LYS A 70 13.96 -8.03 10.44
CA LYS A 70 14.42 -7.93 11.83
C LYS A 70 13.54 -7.00 12.66
N LEU A 71 12.59 -6.32 12.03
CA LEU A 71 11.74 -5.31 12.66
C LEU A 71 10.37 -5.90 13.03
N PRO A 72 9.66 -5.32 14.01
CA PRO A 72 8.32 -5.75 14.38
C PRO A 72 7.33 -5.68 13.23
N ALA A 73 6.26 -6.48 13.32
CA ALA A 73 5.16 -6.48 12.33
C ALA A 73 4.38 -5.17 12.28
N ARG A 74 4.43 -4.36 13.34
CA ARG A 74 3.88 -3.01 13.41
C ARG A 74 5.00 -2.05 13.78
N ILE A 75 5.28 -1.09 12.92
CA ILE A 75 6.44 -0.22 13.07
C ILE A 75 6.16 1.15 12.43
N SER A 76 6.71 2.21 13.01
CA SER A 76 6.63 3.55 12.45
C SER A 76 7.68 3.82 11.37
N LEU A 77 7.42 4.78 10.47
CA LEU A 77 8.41 5.22 9.50
C LEU A 77 9.70 5.73 10.17
N ARG A 78 9.57 6.43 11.30
CA ARG A 78 10.72 6.91 12.08
C ARG A 78 11.60 5.77 12.56
N GLU A 79 11.01 4.70 13.09
CA GLU A 79 11.75 3.53 13.57
C GLU A 79 12.44 2.80 12.40
N ILE A 80 11.81 2.70 11.23
CA ILE A 80 12.44 2.13 10.03
C ILE A 80 13.64 2.97 9.59
N ALA A 81 13.48 4.29 9.55
CA ALA A 81 14.56 5.23 9.20
C ALA A 81 15.74 5.14 10.19
N GLN A 82 15.46 4.98 11.48
CA GLN A 82 16.48 4.79 12.51
C GLN A 82 17.17 3.43 12.38
N ALA A 83 16.41 2.35 12.19
CA ALA A 83 16.95 1.00 12.08
C ALA A 83 17.81 0.78 10.83
N SER A 84 17.52 1.51 9.74
CA SER A 84 18.35 1.49 8.53
C SER A 84 19.62 2.34 8.64
N GLY A 85 19.70 3.26 9.61
CA GLY A 85 20.82 4.20 9.77
C GLY A 85 20.87 5.29 8.70
N LEU A 86 19.82 5.44 7.89
CA LEU A 86 19.79 6.34 6.72
C LEU A 86 19.02 7.64 6.96
N GLY A 87 18.39 7.82 8.13
CA GLY A 87 17.63 9.03 8.44
C GLY A 87 16.52 9.31 7.43
N GLU A 88 16.42 10.56 6.94
CA GLU A 88 15.42 10.97 5.95
C GLU A 88 15.46 10.14 4.65
N ARG A 89 16.66 9.73 4.22
CA ARG A 89 16.84 8.85 3.05
C ARG A 89 16.19 7.48 3.28
N GLY A 90 16.33 6.94 4.49
CA GLY A 90 15.68 5.70 4.92
C GLY A 90 14.16 5.86 5.04
N TRP A 91 13.70 7.01 5.50
CA TRP A 91 12.27 7.35 5.57
C TRP A 91 11.64 7.35 4.17
N ARG A 92 12.24 8.06 3.20
CA ARG A 92 11.74 8.12 1.81
C ARG A 92 11.75 6.72 1.18
N ALA A 93 12.86 5.99 1.34
CA ALA A 93 12.97 4.62 0.87
C ALA A 93 11.86 3.72 1.45
N ALA A 94 11.58 3.81 2.76
CA ALA A 94 10.48 3.06 3.37
C ALA A 94 9.13 3.41 2.74
N VAL A 95 8.84 4.69 2.48
CA VAL A 95 7.60 5.10 1.80
C VAL A 95 7.50 4.47 0.41
N THR A 96 8.58 4.39 -0.37
CA THR A 96 8.56 3.73 -1.69
C THR A 96 8.32 2.21 -1.61
N LEU A 97 8.73 1.56 -0.52
CA LEU A 97 8.51 0.11 -0.33
C LEU A 97 7.04 -0.24 -0.07
N ILE A 98 6.18 0.76 0.18
CA ILE A 98 4.72 0.60 0.24
C ILE A 98 4.17 0.17 -1.13
N GLN A 99 4.65 0.76 -2.23
CA GLN A 99 4.28 0.36 -3.60
C GLN A 99 4.70 -1.07 -3.92
N LYS A 100 5.77 -1.56 -3.30
CA LYS A 100 6.27 -2.94 -3.46
C LYS A 100 5.55 -3.94 -2.55
N GLY A 101 4.60 -3.49 -1.73
CA GLY A 101 3.83 -4.34 -0.82
C GLY A 101 4.63 -4.86 0.39
N LEU A 102 5.86 -4.40 0.62
CA LEU A 102 6.65 -4.81 1.79
C LEU A 102 6.20 -4.10 3.07
N LEU A 103 5.61 -2.91 2.90
CA LEU A 103 4.96 -2.14 3.94
C LEU A 103 3.53 -1.82 3.49
N ALA A 104 2.59 -1.78 4.43
CA ALA A 104 1.22 -1.35 4.15
C ALA A 104 0.77 -0.27 5.14
N VAL A 105 0.08 0.73 4.61
CA VAL A 105 -0.56 1.78 5.41
C VAL A 105 -1.96 1.31 5.79
N PRO A 106 -2.31 1.24 7.09
CA PRO A 106 -3.69 0.98 7.48
C PRO A 106 -4.66 2.00 6.88
N ALA A 107 -5.90 1.59 6.66
CA ALA A 107 -6.94 2.50 6.17
C ALA A 107 -7.06 3.73 7.08
N ASN A 108 -7.29 4.90 6.47
CA ASN A 108 -7.46 6.19 7.16
C ASN A 108 -6.25 6.73 7.93
N VAL A 109 -5.05 6.15 7.73
CA VAL A 109 -3.80 6.68 8.32
C VAL A 109 -3.06 7.55 7.31
N ARG A 110 -2.73 8.79 7.67
CA ARG A 110 -1.83 9.66 6.89
C ARG A 110 -0.38 9.29 7.20
N LEU A 111 0.46 9.19 6.17
CA LEU A 111 1.90 8.98 6.33
C LEU A 111 2.52 10.17 7.07
N GLY A 112 3.39 9.86 8.02
CA GLY A 112 4.13 10.79 8.86
C GLY A 112 5.03 10.00 9.81
N ASP A 113 5.89 10.68 10.55
CA ASP A 113 6.94 10.02 11.35
C ASP A 113 6.42 8.96 12.33
N GLN A 114 5.26 9.21 12.93
CA GLN A 114 4.62 8.33 13.91
C GLN A 114 3.56 7.40 13.29
N ALA A 115 3.38 7.43 11.96
CA ALA A 115 2.42 6.58 11.29
C ALA A 115 2.84 5.11 11.42
N ILE A 116 2.02 4.31 12.09
CA ILE A 116 2.27 2.88 12.27
C ILE A 116 1.88 2.13 11.00
N LEU A 117 2.86 1.48 10.39
CA LEU A 117 2.71 0.66 9.21
C LEU A 117 2.66 -0.83 9.58
N VAL A 118 2.08 -1.62 8.69
CA VAL A 118 2.20 -3.08 8.71
C VAL A 118 3.45 -3.46 7.93
N ASN A 119 4.35 -4.19 8.58
CA ASN A 119 5.55 -4.72 7.96
C ASN A 119 5.33 -6.17 7.54
N HIS A 120 5.12 -6.38 6.24
CA HIS A 120 4.94 -7.71 5.66
C HIS A 120 6.26 -8.49 5.55
N GLY A 121 7.40 -7.79 5.66
CA GLY A 121 8.72 -8.41 5.71
C GLY A 121 9.08 -8.95 7.10
N ALA A 122 8.42 -8.47 8.17
CA ALA A 122 8.61 -9.01 9.51
C ALA A 122 8.33 -10.50 9.46
N ARG A 123 9.30 -11.32 9.90
CA ARG A 123 9.10 -12.77 9.96
C ARG A 123 7.74 -13.03 10.61
N GLU A 124 6.85 -13.70 9.87
CA GLU A 124 5.70 -14.36 10.45
C GLU A 124 6.24 -15.29 11.54
N GLY A 125 6.21 -14.84 12.79
CA GLY A 125 6.36 -15.71 13.93
C GLY A 125 5.11 -16.59 13.98
N ARG A 126 5.08 -17.67 13.18
CA ARG A 126 4.21 -18.85 13.19
C ARG A 126 4.46 -19.60 11.86
N ARG A 127 4.75 -20.89 11.78
CA ARG A 127 4.66 -22.04 12.69
C ARG A 127 5.64 -23.11 12.21
#